data_AF-J9GMT3-F1
#
_entry.id   AF-J9GMT3-F1
#
_cell.length_a   1.000
_cell.length_b   1.000
_cell.length_c   1.000
_cell.angle_alpha   90.00
_cell.angle_beta   90.00
_cell.angle_gamma   90.00
#
_symmetry.space_group_name_H-M   'P 1'
#
loop_
_entity.id
_entity.type
_entity.pdbx_description
1 polymer ?
#
loop_
_entity_poly.entity_id
_entity_poly.type
_entity_poly.pdbx_seq_one_letter_code
_entity_poly.pdbx_strand_id
1 'polypeptide(L)'
;MAYNDLSGESISERDRAFAKTFADFVNGDMCSPDQTGMELTRAHRYLQQEMFKVFFAFMKQLAYNYREGRYDDRNEWASRLSAEAYQRLVECDMVYDPQYLTSK
;
A
#
# COMPACT_ATOMS: atom_id res chain seq x y z
N MET A 1 -3.35 16.80 5.70
CA MET A 1 -2.54 16.40 6.86
C MET A 1 -1.31 15.65 6.35
N ALA A 2 -0.13 15.85 6.92
CA ALA A 2 1.04 15.05 6.53
C ALA A 2 0.90 13.64 7.11
N TYR A 3 0.98 12.61 6.28
CA TYR A 3 0.87 11.19 6.64
C TYR A 3 1.97 10.66 7.59
N ASN A 4 2.81 11.54 8.14
CA ASN A 4 4.10 11.16 8.75
C ASN A 4 4.03 10.73 10.22
N ASP A 5 2.86 10.73 10.87
CA ASP A 5 2.77 10.59 12.35
C ASP A 5 1.77 9.53 12.82
N LEU A 6 1.41 8.56 11.97
CA LEU A 6 0.27 7.67 12.20
C LEU A 6 0.57 6.33 12.90
N SER A 7 1.85 5.94 13.04
CA SER A 7 2.24 4.82 13.89
C SER A 7 3.45 5.25 14.71
N GLY A 8 3.40 5.07 16.03
CA GLY A 8 4.56 5.29 16.92
C GLY A 8 5.74 4.36 16.65
N GLU A 9 5.79 3.72 15.47
CA GLU A 9 6.86 2.87 14.99
C GLU A 9 7.88 3.70 14.21
N SER A 10 9.14 3.59 14.60
CA SER A 10 10.23 4.24 13.89
C SER A 10 10.46 3.55 12.54
N ILE A 11 9.92 4.12 11.46
CA ILE A 11 10.26 3.71 10.08
C ILE A 11 11.75 4.02 9.84
N SER A 12 12.51 3.03 9.36
CA SER A 12 13.95 3.19 9.12
C SER A 12 14.23 4.24 8.04
N GLU A 13 15.42 4.86 8.10
CA GLU A 13 15.85 5.81 7.07
C GLU A 13 15.89 5.18 5.67
N ARG A 14 16.22 3.88 5.59
CA ARG A 14 16.26 3.14 4.32
C ARG A 14 14.87 2.97 3.72
N ASP A 15 13.88 2.65 4.54
CA ASP A 15 12.50 2.49 4.09
C ASP A 15 11.91 3.84 3.65
N ARG A 16 12.21 4.92 4.39
CA ARG A 16 11.83 6.29 3.98
C ARG A 16 12.48 6.69 2.67
N ALA A 17 13.76 6.38 2.48
CA ALA A 17 14.47 6.65 1.23
C ALA A 17 13.85 5.90 0.06
N PHE A 18 13.51 4.61 0.22
CA PHE A 18 12.82 3.85 -0.81
C PHE A 18 11.44 4.44 -1.13
N ALA A 19 10.63 4.75 -0.11
CA ALA A 19 9.30 5.34 -0.31
C ALA A 19 9.39 6.67 -1.08
N LYS A 20 10.40 7.51 -0.77
CA LYS A 20 10.67 8.73 -1.52
C LYS A 20 11.05 8.45 -2.97
N THR A 21 12.00 7.55 -3.22
CA THR A 21 12.41 7.17 -4.58
C THR A 21 11.24 6.63 -5.40
N PHE A 22 10.40 5.78 -4.80
CA PHE A 22 9.20 5.27 -5.45
C PHE A 22 8.23 6.40 -5.78
N ALA A 23 7.97 7.31 -4.84
CA ALA A 23 7.09 8.46 -5.05
C ALA A 23 7.60 9.41 -6.15
N ASP A 24 8.90 9.70 -6.17
CA ASP A 24 9.51 10.53 -7.21
C ASP A 24 9.39 9.87 -8.59
N PHE A 25 9.67 8.56 -8.67
CA PHE A 25 9.53 7.80 -9.91
C PHE A 25 8.09 7.81 -10.43
N VAL A 26 7.08 7.50 -9.61
CA VAL A 26 5.69 7.42 -10.08
C VAL A 26 5.10 8.79 -10.44
N ASN A 27 5.60 9.89 -9.87
CA ASN A 27 5.12 11.23 -10.16
C ASN A 27 5.84 11.91 -11.35
N GLY A 28 7.07 11.51 -11.67
CA GLY A 28 7.90 12.19 -12.67
C GLY A 28 8.43 11.30 -13.79
N ASP A 29 9.09 10.20 -13.42
CA ASP A 29 9.88 9.39 -14.37
C ASP A 29 9.08 8.26 -15.04
N MET A 30 7.98 7.83 -14.41
CA MET A 30 7.18 6.71 -14.90
C MET A 30 6.45 7.06 -16.19
N CYS A 31 6.70 6.28 -17.25
CA CYS A 31 6.05 6.45 -18.55
C CYS A 31 4.62 5.87 -18.57
N SER A 32 4.42 4.66 -18.03
CA SER A 32 3.13 3.97 -18.03
C SER A 32 3.01 3.03 -16.84
N PRO A 33 1.96 3.17 -15.99
CA PRO A 33 1.70 2.26 -14.88
C PRO A 33 1.59 0.80 -15.33
N ASP A 34 0.91 0.55 -16.45
CA ASP A 34 0.67 -0.80 -16.97
C ASP A 34 1.96 -1.48 -17.44
N GLN A 35 2.80 -0.76 -18.18
CA GLN A 35 4.09 -1.29 -18.65
C GLN A 35 5.05 -1.49 -17.48
N THR A 36 5.12 -0.54 -16.55
CA THR A 36 5.93 -0.70 -15.33
C THR A 36 5.45 -1.89 -14.53
N GLY A 37 4.13 -2.06 -14.32
CA GLY A 37 3.56 -3.21 -13.64
C GLY A 37 3.94 -4.53 -14.29
N MET A 38 3.87 -4.61 -15.62
CA MET A 38 4.32 -5.77 -16.39
C MET A 38 5.81 -6.07 -16.16
N GLU A 39 6.68 -5.07 -16.20
CA GLU A 39 8.12 -5.26 -15.96
C GLU A 39 8.44 -5.64 -14.51
N LEU A 40 7.70 -5.12 -13.53
CA LEU A 40 7.84 -5.51 -12.12
C LEU A 40 7.62 -7.02 -11.92
N THR A 41 6.78 -7.68 -12.74
CA THR A 41 6.60 -9.14 -12.67
C THR A 41 7.89 -9.92 -12.97
N ARG A 42 8.77 -9.38 -13.83
CA ARG A 42 10.06 -10.03 -14.17
C ARG A 42 11.03 -9.99 -13.00
N ALA A 43 11.15 -8.84 -12.35
CA ALA A 43 11.94 -8.70 -11.13
C ALA A 43 11.37 -9.55 -9.99
N HIS A 44 10.04 -9.55 -9.85
CA HIS A 44 9.36 -10.27 -8.78
C HIS A 44 9.62 -11.77 -8.82
N ARG A 45 9.75 -12.37 -10.01
CA ARG A 45 10.08 -13.78 -10.20
C ARG A 45 11.28 -14.25 -9.36
N TYR A 46 12.28 -13.39 -9.15
CA TYR A 46 13.51 -13.75 -8.45
C TYR A 46 13.50 -13.33 -6.97
N LEU A 47 12.73 -12.31 -6.61
CA LEU A 47 12.64 -11.75 -5.26
C LEU A 47 11.55 -12.43 -4.40
N GLN A 48 11.20 -13.69 -4.71
CA GLN A 48 10.13 -14.51 -4.12
C GLN A 48 9.27 -13.81 -3.04
N GLN A 49 8.07 -13.37 -3.41
CA GLN A 49 7.07 -12.73 -2.54
C GLN A 49 7.43 -11.34 -1.97
N GLU A 50 8.69 -10.89 -1.97
CA GLU A 50 9.07 -9.64 -1.29
C GLU A 50 8.43 -8.38 -1.90
N MET A 51 8.40 -8.25 -3.22
CA MET A 51 7.72 -7.11 -3.87
C MET A 51 6.22 -7.12 -3.59
N PHE A 52 5.60 -8.30 -3.58
CA PHE A 52 4.18 -8.43 -3.26
C PHE A 52 3.90 -8.10 -1.79
N LYS A 53 4.79 -8.47 -0.85
CA LYS A 53 4.66 -8.07 0.56
C LYS A 53 4.66 -6.55 0.74
N VAL A 54 5.52 -5.82 0.01
CA VAL A 54 5.55 -4.35 0.03
C VAL A 54 4.23 -3.78 -0.51
N PHE A 55 3.79 -4.25 -1.68
CA PHE A 55 2.48 -3.88 -2.25
C PHE A 55 1.33 -4.16 -1.26
N PHE A 56 1.34 -5.34 -0.65
CA PHE A 56 0.30 -5.79 0.25
C PHE A 56 0.26 -4.95 1.54
N ALA A 57 1.42 -4.61 2.12
CA ALA A 57 1.51 -3.71 3.26
C ALA A 57 1.02 -2.29 2.92
N PHE A 58 1.34 -1.79 1.72
CA PHE A 58 0.83 -0.50 1.25
C PHE A 58 -0.70 -0.51 1.08
N MET A 59 -1.24 -1.56 0.44
CA MET A 59 -2.70 -1.77 0.31
C MET A 59 -3.39 -1.84 1.68
N LYS A 60 -2.82 -2.59 2.64
CA LYS A 60 -3.32 -2.63 4.02
C LYS A 60 -3.37 -1.22 4.62
N GLN A 61 -2.31 -0.42 4.52
CA GLN A 61 -2.33 0.92 5.12
C GLN A 61 -3.36 1.84 4.47
N LEU A 62 -3.54 1.78 3.15
CA LEU A 62 -4.60 2.51 2.45
C LEU A 62 -6.00 2.08 2.92
N ALA A 63 -6.19 0.79 3.15
CA ALA A 63 -7.44 0.23 3.66
C ALA A 63 -7.78 0.75 5.06
N TYR A 64 -6.80 0.76 5.98
CA TYR A 64 -6.96 1.36 7.31
C TYR A 64 -7.25 2.87 7.23
N ASN A 65 -6.47 3.59 6.42
CA ASN A 65 -6.67 5.02 6.21
C ASN A 65 -8.08 5.34 5.70
N TYR A 66 -8.61 4.55 4.76
CA TYR A 66 -9.97 4.73 4.26
C TYR A 66 -11.02 4.57 5.36
N ARG A 67 -10.92 3.49 6.14
CA ARG A 67 -11.87 3.21 7.24
C ARG A 67 -11.85 4.26 8.32
N GLU A 68 -10.67 4.80 8.63
CA GLU A 68 -10.51 5.85 9.63
C GLU A 68 -10.80 7.27 9.10
N GLY A 69 -11.19 7.40 7.82
CA GLY A 69 -11.39 8.71 7.18
C GLY A 69 -10.11 9.53 7.00
N ARG A 70 -8.94 8.89 7.04
CA ARG A 70 -7.59 9.49 6.97
C ARG A 70 -7.05 9.46 5.54
N TYR A 71 -7.78 10.03 4.60
CA TYR A 71 -7.39 10.11 3.21
C TYR A 71 -7.71 11.50 2.64
N ASP A 72 -7.20 11.78 1.44
CA ASP A 72 -7.44 13.03 0.71
C ASP A 72 -8.36 12.69 -0.47
N ASP A 73 -9.31 13.56 -0.85
CA ASP A 73 -10.25 13.24 -1.95
C ASP A 73 -9.52 12.83 -3.25
N ARG A 74 -8.31 13.35 -3.50
CA ARG A 74 -7.47 12.96 -4.64
C ARG A 74 -7.01 11.50 -4.62
N ASN A 75 -6.97 10.87 -3.46
CA ASN A 75 -6.58 9.48 -3.27
C ASN A 75 -7.71 8.57 -2.75
N GLU A 76 -8.95 9.07 -2.71
CA GLU A 76 -10.13 8.31 -2.28
C GLU A 76 -10.26 7.00 -3.06
N TRP A 77 -10.14 7.06 -4.39
CA TRP A 77 -10.29 5.89 -5.26
C TRP A 77 -9.33 4.75 -4.87
N ALA A 78 -8.05 5.06 -4.68
CA ALA A 78 -7.05 4.07 -4.29
C ALA A 78 -7.31 3.52 -2.87
N SER A 79 -7.73 4.39 -1.95
CA SER A 79 -8.00 4.05 -0.56
C SER A 79 -9.23 3.15 -0.43
N ARG A 80 -10.31 3.49 -1.13
CA ARG A 80 -11.54 2.70 -1.21
C ARG A 80 -11.30 1.33 -1.82
N LEU A 81 -10.64 1.26 -2.98
CA LEU A 81 -10.34 -0.03 -3.62
C LEU A 81 -9.48 -0.92 -2.73
N SER A 82 -8.49 -0.33 -2.04
CA SER A 82 -7.67 -1.07 -1.08
C SER A 82 -8.51 -1.59 0.08
N ALA A 83 -9.45 -0.79 0.59
CA ALA A 83 -10.35 -1.21 1.66
C ALA A 83 -11.23 -2.41 1.27
N GLU A 84 -11.84 -2.36 0.08
CA GLU A 84 -12.68 -3.44 -0.45
C GLU A 84 -11.87 -4.73 -0.66
N ALA A 85 -10.70 -4.62 -1.32
CA ALA A 85 -9.84 -5.76 -1.58
C ALA A 85 -9.31 -6.38 -0.29
N TYR A 86 -8.79 -5.57 0.63
CA TYR A 86 -8.25 -6.05 1.90
C TYR A 86 -9.34 -6.65 2.78
N GLN A 87 -10.53 -6.04 2.84
CA GLN A 87 -11.69 -6.60 3.54
C GLN A 87 -12.01 -7.99 3.02
N ARG A 88 -12.11 -8.16 1.70
CA ARG A 88 -12.45 -9.46 1.12
C ARG A 88 -11.42 -10.53 1.45
N LEU A 89 -10.13 -10.18 1.48
CA LEU A 89 -9.06 -11.11 1.84
C LEU A 89 -9.14 -11.54 3.31
N VAL A 90 -9.53 -10.64 4.21
CA VAL A 90 -9.75 -10.97 5.63
C VAL A 90 -11.01 -11.83 5.79
N GLU A 91 -12.11 -11.51 5.11
CA GLU A 91 -13.36 -12.28 5.14
C GLU A 91 -13.23 -13.70 4.56
N CYS A 92 -12.29 -13.91 3.64
CA CYS A 92 -11.98 -15.22 3.07
C CYS A 92 -11.00 -16.05 3.92
N ASP A 93 -10.61 -15.57 5.10
CA ASP A 93 -9.54 -16.16 5.93
C ASP A 93 -8.18 -16.28 5.19
N MET A 94 -7.98 -15.52 4.12
CA MET A 94 -6.70 -15.48 3.40
C MET A 94 -5.67 -14.60 4.13
N VAL A 95 -6.15 -13.68 4.96
CA VAL A 95 -5.35 -12.75 5.77
C VAL A 95 -5.93 -12.72 7.17
N TYR A 96 -5.11 -13.00 8.17
CA TYR A 96 -5.53 -12.89 9.56
C TYR A 96 -5.29 -11.46 10.08
N ASP A 97 -6.37 -10.68 10.20
CA ASP A 97 -6.33 -9.33 10.78
C ASP A 97 -7.63 -9.02 11.55
N PRO A 98 -7.75 -9.45 12.82
CA PRO A 98 -8.96 -9.28 13.60
C PRO A 98 -9.26 -7.81 13.97
N GLN A 99 -8.23 -6.95 13.97
CA GLN A 99 -8.38 -5.52 14.25
C GLN A 99 -9.04 -4.80 13.08
N TYR A 100 -8.75 -5.25 11.85
CA TYR A 100 -9.38 -4.68 10.68
C TYR A 100 -10.90 -4.85 10.78
N LEU A 101 -11.46 -6.06 10.92
CA LEU A 101 -12.92 -6.27 10.92
C LEU A 101 -13.69 -5.49 12.01
N THR A 102 -13.03 -5.13 13.12
CA THR A 102 -13.67 -4.55 14.30
C THR A 102 -13.75 -3.02 14.31
N SER A 103 -12.97 -2.31 13.48
CA SER A 103 -12.95 -0.84 13.43
C SER A 103 -14.11 -0.26 12.62
N LYS A 104 -15.21 0.13 13.26
CA LYS A 104 -16.33 0.83 12.61
C LYS A 104 -16.03 2.28 12.28
#